data_AF-A0A351WV31-F1
#
_entry.id   AF-A0A351WV31-F1
#
_cell.length_a   1.000
_cell.length_b   1.000
_cell.length_c   1.000
_cell.angle_alpha   90.00
_cell.angle_beta   90.00
_cell.angle_gamma   90.00
#
_symmetry.space_group_name_H-M   'P 1'
#
loop_
_entity.id
_entity.type
_entity.pdbx_description
1 polymer ?
#
loop_
_entity_poly.entity_id
_entity_poly.type
_entity_poly.pdbx_seq_one_letter_code
_entity_poly.pdbx_strand_id
1 'polypeptide(L)' 'MKCPVCKNHQQVDTNLHSDGFKEGITECSICGTVWSVNHGVTEIVKDPQAESFLQAQSECVEGDDYNSLNHEEES' A
#
# COMPACT_ATOMS: atom_id res chain seq x y z
N MET A 1 -9.11 -0.69 10.42
CA MET A 1 -8.51 -1.43 9.29
C MET A 1 -6.99 -1.33 9.41
N LYS A 2 -6.21 -1.95 8.53
CA LYS A 2 -4.75 -1.86 8.55
C LYS A 2 -4.32 -0.87 7.45
N CYS A 3 -3.48 0.10 7.78
CA CYS A 3 -2.97 1.07 6.80
C CYS A 3 -2.31 0.32 5.63
N PRO A 4 -2.68 0.62 4.37
CA PRO A 4 -2.14 -0.09 3.21
C PRO A 4 -0.64 0.16 3.00
N VAL A 5 -0.11 1.28 3.50
CA VAL A 5 1.30 1.69 3.38
C VAL A 5 2.13 1.14 4.54
N CYS A 6 1.96 1.69 5.75
CA CYS A 6 2.82 1.32 6.89
C CYS A 6 2.35 0.09 7.68
N LYS A 7 1.22 -0.51 7.31
CA LYS A 7 0.70 -1.72 7.95
C LYS A 7 0.36 -1.54 9.44
N ASN A 8 0.18 -0.31 9.94
CA ASN A 8 -0.26 -0.05 11.32
C ASN A 8 -1.80 -0.03 11.43
N HIS A 9 -2.34 -0.16 12.64
CA HIS A 9 -3.79 -0.17 12.92
C HIS A 9 -4.32 1.16 13.45
N GLN A 10 -3.43 2.11 13.79
CA GLN A 10 -3.84 3.44 14.24
C GLN A 10 -4.29 4.29 13.04
N GLN A 11 -5.58 4.63 13.04
CA GLN A 11 -6.22 5.41 11.99
C GLN A 11 -7.34 6.27 12.57
N VAL A 12 -7.60 7.40 11.93
CA VAL A 12 -8.74 8.27 12.15
C VAL A 12 -9.69 8.09 10.99
N ASP A 13 -10.93 7.72 11.28
CA ASP A 13 -11.98 7.54 10.29
C ASP A 13 -12.84 8.80 10.23
N THR A 14 -12.95 9.39 9.05
CA THR A 14 -13.84 10.52 8.76
C THR A 14 -14.98 10.01 7.89
N ASN A 15 -16.18 10.00 8.46
CA ASN A 15 -17.36 9.53 7.76
C ASN A 15 -18.03 10.71 7.05
N LEU A 16 -17.97 10.74 5.71
CA LEU A 16 -18.65 11.75 4.91
C LEU A 16 -20.04 11.23 4.53
N HIS A 17 -21.07 11.83 5.13
CA HIS A 17 -22.46 11.63 4.70
C HIS A 17 -22.92 12.92 4.02
N SER A 18 -22.85 12.95 2.69
CA SER A 18 -23.48 13.98 1.85
C SER A 18 -24.54 13.32 0.97
N ASP A 19 -25.60 14.04 0.61
CA ASP A 19 -26.72 13.49 -0.18
C ASP A 19 -26.22 12.76 -1.44
N GLY A 20 -26.34 11.43 -1.44
CA GLY A 20 -25.93 10.55 -2.54
C GLY A 20 -24.51 9.98 -2.49
N PHE A 21 -23.64 10.42 -1.56
CA PHE A 21 -22.28 9.88 -1.37
C PHE A 21 -22.09 9.44 0.08
N LYS A 22 -21.95 8.13 0.27
CA LYS A 22 -21.66 7.50 1.57
C LYS A 22 -20.30 6.82 1.49
N GLU A 23 -19.26 7.61 1.70
CA GLU A 23 -17.88 7.14 1.66
C GLU A 23 -17.16 7.53 2.94
N GLY A 24 -16.45 6.56 3.51
CA GLY A 24 -15.51 6.80 4.60
C GLY A 24 -14.13 7.10 4.03
N ILE A 25 -13.53 8.19 4.48
CA ILE A 25 -12.10 8.45 4.25
C ILE A 25 -11.38 8.12 5.55
N THR A 26 -10.35 7.29 5.44
CA THR A 26 -9.52 6.89 6.56
C THR A 26 -8.14 7.53 6.41
N GLU A 27 -7.65 8.14 7.48
CA GLU A 27 -6.28 8.66 7.57
C GLU A 27 -5.46 7.85 8.59
N CYS A 28 -4.24 7.47 8.24
CA CYS A 28 -3.32 6.82 9.17
C CYS A 28 -2.59 7.86 10.00
N SER A 29 -2.76 7.83 11.33
CA SER A 29 -2.08 8.74 12.25
C SER A 29 -0.56 8.54 12.34
N ILE A 30 -0.04 7.43 11.79
CA ILE A 30 1.39 7.08 11.85
C ILE A 30 2.17 7.64 10.67
N CYS A 31 1.65 7.44 9.46
CA CYS A 31 2.36 7.80 8.23
C CYS A 31 1.65 8.89 7.41
N GLY A 32 0.43 9.29 7.81
CA GLY A 32 -0.36 10.30 7.14
C GLY A 32 -1.01 9.84 5.82
N THR A 33 -0.94 8.54 5.49
CA THR A 33 -1.63 7.99 4.32
C THR A 33 -3.13 8.19 4.47
N VAL A 34 -3.78 8.67 3.41
CA VAL A 34 -5.22 8.84 3.31
C VAL A 34 -5.74 7.91 2.23
N TRP A 35 -6.75 7.10 2.55
CA TRP A 35 -7.37 6.17 1.61
C TRP A 35 -8.87 6.07 1.86
N SER A 36 -9.60 5.61 0.84
CA SER A 36 -11.00 5.22 0.98
C SER A 36 -11.17 3.74 0.64
N VAL A 37 -12.22 3.14 1.17
CA VAL A 37 -12.60 1.77 0.83
C VAL A 37 -14.04 1.77 0.35
N ASN A 38 -14.22 1.49 -0.94
CA ASN A 38 -15.51 1.45 -1.60
C ASN A 38 -15.72 0.06 -2.21
N HIS A 39 -16.81 -0.62 -1.85
CA HIS A 39 -17.13 -1.99 -2.29
C HIS A 39 -15.97 -3.00 -2.14
N GLY A 40 -15.10 -2.84 -1.13
CA GLY A 40 -13.93 -3.69 -0.87
C GLY A 40 -12.68 -3.32 -1.69
N VAL A 41 -12.78 -2.34 -2.58
CA VAL A 41 -11.64 -1.75 -3.30
C VAL A 41 -11.03 -0.67 -2.43
N THR A 42 -9.72 -0.73 -2.21
CA THR A 42 -8.97 0.29 -1.48
C THR A 42 -8.32 1.24 -2.47
N GLU A 43 -8.67 2.52 -2.41
CA GLU A 43 -8.05 3.56 -3.23
C GLU A 43 -7.27 4.54 -2.34
N ILE A 44 -6.00 4.70 -2.64
CA ILE A 44 -5.12 5.62 -1.91
C ILE A 44 -5.29 7.03 -2.51
N VAL A 45 -5.80 7.96 -1.70
CA VAL A 45 -6.01 9.36 -2.09
C VAL A 45 -4.72 10.17 -1.90
N LYS A 46 -3.96 9.87 -0.84
CA LYS A 46 -2.68 10.50 -0.55
C LYS A 46 -1.73 9.50 0.07
N ASP A 47 -0.56 9.34 -0.54
CA ASP A 47 0.55 8.58 0.03
C ASP A 47 1.77 9.49 0.30
N PRO A 48 2.02 9.88 1.56
CA PRO A 48 3.21 10.65 1.92
C PRO A 48 4.53 9.89 1.71
N GLN A 49 4.50 8.57 1.51
CA GLN A 49 5.68 7.75 1.27
C GLN A 49 5.92 7.49 -0.23
N ALA A 50 5.10 8.04 -1.14
CA ALA A 50 5.18 7.76 -2.58
C ALA A 50 6.45 8.27 -3.28
N GLU A 51 7.27 9.08 -2.63
CA GLU A 51 8.60 9.51 -3.13
C GLU A 51 9.68 9.32 -2.04
N SER A 52 9.36 8.54 -1.01
CA SER A 52 10.28 8.25 0.08
C SER A 52 11.26 7.16 -0.32
N PHE A 53 12.44 7.15 0.28
CA PHE A 53 13.38 6.03 0.18
C PHE A 53 12.72 4.68 0.56
N LEU A 54 11.71 4.70 1.44
CA LEU A 54 10.97 3.52 1.89
C LEU A 54 9.79 3.14 0.98
N GLN A 55 9.62 3.82 -0.16
CA GLN A 55 8.61 3.44 -1.13
C GLN A 55 8.89 2.03 -1.63
N ALA A 56 7.92 1.13 -1.47
CA ALA A 56 7.99 -0.20 -2.06
C ALA A 56 7.82 -0.06 -3.58
N GLN A 57 8.92 -0.17 -4.33
CA GLN A 57 8.86 -0.37 -5.77
C GLN A 57 8.64 -1.85 -6.02
N SER A 58 7.47 -2.22 -6.56
CA SER A 58 7.27 -3.56 -7.09
C SER A 58 7.85 -3.59 -8.49
N GLU A 59 9.06 -4.12 -8.65
CA GLU A 59 9.54 -4.53 -9.97
C GLU A 59 8.89 -5.86 -10.35
N CYS A 60 8.63 -6.05 -11.65
CA CYS A 60 8.22 -7.34 -12.17
C CYS A 60 9.43 -8.27 -12.13
N VAL A 61 9.54 -9.06 -11.07
CA VAL A 61 10.56 -10.13 -10.99
C VAL A 61 10.11 -11.32 -11.82
N GLU A 62 10.84 -11.64 -12.88
CA GLU A 62 10.65 -12.90 -13.61
C GLU A 62 11.24 -14.02 -12.75
N GLY A 63 10.42 -15.02 -12.42
CA GLY A 63 10.72 -16.03 -11.40
C GLY A 63 11.91 -16.95 -11.70
N ASP A 64 12.54 -16.81 -12.86
CA ASP A 64 13.59 -17.72 -13.35
C ASP A 64 15.02 -17.17 -13.13
N ASP A 65 15.19 -15.91 -12.72
CA ASP A 65 16.49 -15.24 -12.63
C ASP A 65 17.37 -15.70 -11.43
N TYR A 66 16.79 -16.38 -10.44
CA TYR A 66 17.52 -16.84 -9.26
C TYR A 66 18.12 -18.24 -9.38
N ASN A 67 17.87 -18.95 -10.48
CA ASN A 67 18.28 -20.35 -10.62
C ASN A 67 19.64 -20.56 -11.33
N SER A 68 20.36 -19.47 -11.66
CA SER A 68 21.56 -19.51 -12.51
C SER A 68 22.91 -19.50 -11.74
N LEU A 69 22.92 -19.42 -10.40
CA LEU A 69 24.17 -19.31 -9.63
C LEU A 69 24.69 -20.61 -8.97
N ASN A 70 24.11 -21.78 -9.29
CA ASN A 70 24.52 -23.06 -8.67
C ASN A 70 25.10 -24.10 -9.65
N HIS A 71 25.64 -23.72 -10.82
CA HIS A 71 26.24 -24.70 -11.74
C HIS A 71 27.52 -24.22 -12.47
N GLU A 72 28.44 -23.55 -11.76
CA GLU A 72 29.84 -23.38 -12.22
C GLU A 72 30.88 -23.96 -11.22
N GLU A 73 30.54 -25.04 -10.53
CA GLU A 73 31.52 -25.90 -9.85
C GLU A 73 31.29 -27.36 -10.26
N GLU A 74 31.75 -27.75 -11.46
CA GLU A 74 32.29 -29.08 -11.80
C GLU A 74 32.55 -29.17 -13.31
N SER A 75 33.77 -28.82 -13.75
CA SER A 75 34.64 -29.59 -14.69
C SER A 75 35.72 -28.72 -15.33
#